data_AF-A0A4V3J976-F1
#
_entry.id   AF-A0A4V3J976-F1
#
_cell.length_a   1.000
_cell.length_b   1.000
_cell.length_c   1.000
_cell.angle_alpha   90.00
_cell.angle_beta   90.00
_cell.angle_gamma   90.00
#
_symmetry.space_group_name_H-M   'P 1'
#
loop_
_entity.id
_entity.type
_entity.pdbx_description
1 polymer ?
#
loop_
_entity_poly.entity_id
_entity_poly.type
_entity_poly.pdbx_seq_one_letter_code
_entity_poly.pdbx_strand_id
1 'polypeptide(L)'
;MGDEPNVASGRNRRIAAGFSVWYLRAVTFINFLSAVWVSLGQDLRRHNTENYFTPYLLTAGFASGAFTMFLAITMRRRKRAAWILNLVLSGLFLLLFAFAMIFPEIRQHAQNWISLVLTAAFVAALIVGRREFYAKGDRSNPKLAAAVAVGGLLVTSLIAALLVTVTNHADDEYRSTFLDRWRYGTMRLVSLAADDTRFEGIATPGWVNVTINVLSTLLLLAVLYAAFRSRKAVDPLTEDDEAKLHGLLDKYGERDSLGYFALRREKSVVWSPSAKAAVAYRVIGGVSLASGDPIGDPEAWPGAIEPWLAAAREHGWIPAVMGASEEAGTIYARHGLDALELGDEAIVETAEFTLEGRAMRTVRQAYNRVKRAGYEVRIRRHEDIPADEMAYLLERADDWRDGATERGFSMALGRLGDPADGRCVMLECRDSRAGEGAGELRAVLSFVPWGPNGLSLDLMRRDRDSENGLMEFMVIELLQRAPEIDITQVSLNFAMFRSVFERGSRLGAGPVLRLWRSLLTFFSRWWQIESLYRANAKYRPIWEPRFLLFEKSGDLPRIGIASARAEGFLEAPGLPKWLHRKHLESRR
;
A
#
# COMPACT_ATOMS: atom_id res chain seq x y z
N MET A 1 45.53 13.33 -7.75
CA MET A 1 44.89 13.90 -6.54
C MET A 1 43.40 13.94 -6.86
N GLY A 2 42.71 12.85 -6.56
CA GLY A 2 41.38 12.55 -7.09
C GLY A 2 40.29 13.29 -6.33
N ASP A 3 39.29 13.75 -7.07
CA ASP A 3 38.04 14.30 -6.57
C ASP A 3 37.39 13.35 -5.55
N GLU A 4 37.30 13.78 -4.29
CA GLU A 4 36.24 13.35 -3.37
C GLU A 4 35.00 14.23 -3.63
N PRO A 5 34.03 13.82 -4.46
CA PRO A 5 32.79 14.56 -4.53
C PRO A 5 31.99 14.30 -3.23
N ASN A 6 32.06 15.29 -2.34
CA ASN A 6 30.86 15.97 -1.88
C ASN A 6 29.93 15.25 -0.87
N VAL A 7 30.47 14.40 0.02
CA VAL A 7 29.70 13.81 1.14
C VAL A 7 29.13 14.90 2.07
N ALA A 8 29.90 15.97 2.32
CA ALA A 8 29.49 17.09 3.17
C ALA A 8 28.32 17.90 2.60
N SER A 9 28.27 18.16 1.29
CA SER A 9 27.10 18.86 0.71
C SER A 9 25.85 17.99 0.66
N GLY A 10 26.01 16.68 0.47
CA GLY A 10 24.90 15.73 0.55
C GLY A 10 24.25 15.74 1.94
N ARG A 11 25.07 15.76 2.99
CA ARG A 11 24.60 15.87 4.38
C ARG A 11 23.84 17.17 4.63
N ASN A 12 24.40 18.30 4.20
CA ASN A 12 23.76 19.62 4.39
C ASN A 12 22.42 19.72 3.65
N ARG A 13 22.31 19.15 2.44
CA ARG A 13 21.06 19.09 1.68
C ARG A 13 19.98 18.27 2.40
N ARG A 14 20.34 17.10 2.94
CA ARG A 14 19.43 16.25 3.72
C ARG A 14 18.95 16.94 4.99
N ILE A 15 19.85 17.61 5.70
CA ILE A 15 19.50 18.40 6.90
C ILE A 15 18.54 19.53 6.53
N ALA A 16 18.82 20.29 5.47
CA ALA A 16 17.96 21.38 5.01
C ALA A 16 16.56 20.88 4.62
N ALA A 17 16.46 19.79 3.84
CA ALA A 17 15.19 19.19 3.49
C ALA A 17 14.43 18.67 4.74
N GLY A 18 15.15 18.08 5.69
CA GLY A 18 14.61 17.66 6.99
C GLY A 18 14.05 18.83 7.79
N PHE A 19 14.77 19.96 7.84
CA PHE A 19 14.33 21.19 8.49
C PHE A 19 13.05 21.73 7.88
N SER A 20 12.93 21.81 6.55
CA SER A 20 11.69 22.25 5.89
C SER A 20 10.48 21.40 6.27
N VAL A 21 10.65 20.08 6.35
CA VAL A 21 9.57 19.17 6.79
C VAL A 21 9.24 19.38 8.28
N TRP A 22 10.25 19.58 9.13
CA TRP A 22 10.05 19.79 10.56
C TRP A 22 9.37 21.12 10.86
N TYR A 23 9.76 22.20 10.17
CA TYR A 23 9.10 23.50 10.22
C TYR A 23 7.60 23.38 9.93
N LEU A 24 7.21 22.73 8.83
CA LEU A 24 5.80 22.53 8.49
C LEU A 24 5.04 21.71 9.54
N ARG A 25 5.69 20.74 10.20
CA ARG A 25 5.08 19.98 11.30
C ARG A 25 4.87 20.83 12.55
N ALA A 26 5.85 21.67 12.89
CA ALA A 26 5.74 22.60 14.00
C ALA A 26 4.59 23.60 13.76
N VAL A 27 4.54 24.22 12.57
CA VAL A 27 3.45 25.13 12.17
C VAL A 27 2.10 24.41 12.19
N THR A 28 2.03 23.17 11.72
CA THR A 28 0.81 22.34 11.79
C THR A 28 0.34 22.15 13.22
N PHE A 29 1.26 21.75 14.11
CA PHE A 29 0.95 21.53 15.52
C PHE A 29 0.42 22.81 16.17
N ILE A 30 1.09 23.94 15.94
CA ILE A 30 0.66 25.23 16.47
C ILE A 30 -0.72 25.61 15.91
N ASN A 31 -0.94 25.52 14.59
CA ASN A 31 -2.23 25.85 13.98
C ASN A 31 -3.40 25.04 14.57
N PHE A 32 -3.22 23.74 14.82
CA PHE A 32 -4.23 22.92 15.48
C PHE A 32 -4.39 23.27 16.96
N LEU A 33 -3.29 23.51 17.68
CA LEU A 33 -3.33 23.92 19.08
C LEU A 33 -4.10 25.23 19.27
N SER A 34 -3.88 26.20 18.39
CA SER A 34 -4.59 27.48 18.36
C SER A 34 -6.06 27.34 18.00
N ALA A 35 -6.43 26.29 17.28
CA ALA A 35 -7.83 26.03 16.92
C ALA A 35 -8.62 25.40 18.08
N VAL A 36 -7.96 24.62 18.94
CA VAL A 36 -8.56 23.98 20.12
C VAL A 36 -8.52 24.90 21.34
N TRP A 37 -7.44 25.66 21.52
CA TRP A 37 -7.25 26.55 22.65
C TRP A 37 -7.68 27.98 22.30
N VAL A 38 -8.88 28.37 22.72
CA VAL A 38 -9.52 29.64 22.36
C VAL A 38 -8.66 30.87 22.67
N SER A 39 -8.03 30.95 23.86
CA SER A 39 -7.18 32.09 24.22
C SER A 39 -5.91 32.17 23.38
N LEU A 40 -5.21 31.05 23.16
CA LEU A 40 -4.03 31.00 22.29
C LEU A 40 -4.38 31.33 20.84
N GLY A 41 -5.55 30.89 20.36
CA GLY A 41 -6.06 31.23 19.04
C GLY A 41 -6.50 32.68 18.89
N GLN A 42 -6.99 33.32 19.97
CA GLN A 42 -7.26 34.76 19.99
C GLN A 42 -5.97 35.57 19.99
N ASP A 43 -4.97 35.16 20.76
CA ASP A 43 -3.66 35.80 20.75
C ASP A 43 -3.00 35.69 19.38
N LEU A 44 -2.96 34.51 18.77
CA LEU A 44 -2.40 34.36 17.41
C LEU A 44 -3.18 35.13 16.34
N ARG A 45 -4.51 35.23 16.46
CA ARG A 45 -5.31 36.07 15.56
C ARG A 45 -5.01 37.55 15.77
N ARG A 46 -4.85 38.00 17.02
CA ARG A 46 -4.40 39.37 17.35
C ARG A 46 -3.04 39.70 16.74
N HIS A 47 -2.12 38.74 16.79
CA HIS A 47 -0.79 38.84 16.15
C HIS A 47 -0.83 38.72 14.61
N ASN A 48 -2.01 38.58 14.01
CA ASN A 48 -2.22 38.53 12.56
C ASN A 48 -3.21 39.62 12.09
N THR A 49 -3.55 40.55 12.99
CA THR A 49 -4.35 41.76 12.75
C THR A 49 -3.48 42.99 12.99
N GLU A 50 -3.78 44.09 12.29
CA GLU A 50 -3.01 45.35 12.31
C GLU A 50 -1.59 45.24 11.73
N ASN A 51 -0.55 45.57 12.51
CA ASN A 51 0.85 45.70 12.04
C ASN A 51 1.73 44.47 12.37
N TYR A 52 1.16 43.37 12.85
CA TYR A 52 1.89 42.15 13.20
C TYR A 52 1.77 41.07 12.12
N PHE A 53 2.89 40.42 11.81
CA PHE A 53 2.99 39.36 10.82
C PHE A 53 3.52 38.07 11.46
N THR A 54 2.88 36.96 11.12
CA THR A 54 3.30 35.62 11.54
C THR A 54 4.21 34.95 10.50
N PRO A 55 5.01 33.94 10.89
CA PRO A 55 5.78 33.14 9.95
C PRO A 55 4.89 32.43 8.92
N TYR A 56 5.44 32.12 7.73
CA TYR A 56 4.72 31.47 6.63
C TYR A 56 3.80 30.30 7.08
N LEU A 57 2.51 30.39 6.70
CA LEU A 57 1.41 29.47 7.02
C LEU A 57 0.99 29.36 8.50
N LEU A 58 1.55 30.17 9.41
CA LEU A 58 1.12 30.22 10.81
C LEU A 58 -0.04 31.21 10.98
N THR A 59 -1.26 30.78 10.71
CA THR A 59 -2.43 31.67 10.63
C THR A 59 -3.51 31.38 11.69
N ALA A 60 -3.32 30.33 12.51
CA ALA A 60 -4.25 29.83 13.52
C ALA A 60 -5.63 29.41 12.96
N GLY A 61 -5.83 28.10 12.82
CA GLY A 61 -7.11 27.54 12.35
C GLY A 61 -7.01 26.10 11.86
N PHE A 62 -8.14 25.39 11.84
CA PHE A 62 -8.21 24.01 11.38
C PHE A 62 -7.85 23.87 9.89
N ALA A 63 -8.27 24.81 9.05
CA ALA A 63 -8.00 24.78 7.61
C ALA A 63 -6.50 24.96 7.30
N SER A 64 -5.83 25.93 7.95
CA SER A 64 -4.38 26.12 7.80
C SER A 64 -3.60 24.96 8.40
N GLY A 65 -4.02 24.43 9.55
CA GLY A 65 -3.45 23.21 10.15
C GLY A 65 -3.55 22.02 9.20
N ALA A 66 -4.71 21.79 8.58
CA ALA A 66 -4.89 20.73 7.59
C ALA A 66 -4.03 20.94 6.33
N PHE A 67 -3.94 22.18 5.84
CA PHE A 67 -3.11 22.53 4.68
C PHE A 67 -1.61 22.29 4.96
N THR A 68 -1.11 22.79 6.09
CA THR A 68 0.30 22.61 6.49
C THR A 68 0.61 21.16 6.77
N MET A 69 -0.33 20.40 7.35
CA MET A 69 -0.20 18.96 7.58
C MET A 69 -0.03 18.22 6.25
N PHE A 70 -0.88 18.56 5.27
CA PHE A 70 -0.81 18.00 3.93
C PHE A 70 0.54 18.30 3.26
N LEU A 71 0.99 19.55 3.31
CA LEU A 71 2.30 19.95 2.78
C LEU A 71 3.45 19.24 3.51
N ALA A 72 3.38 19.10 4.84
CA ALA A 72 4.37 18.35 5.61
C ALA A 72 4.44 16.88 5.19
N ILE A 73 3.29 16.23 4.94
CA ILE A 73 3.21 14.83 4.50
C ILE A 73 3.78 14.66 3.09
N THR A 74 3.41 15.54 2.15
CA THR A 74 3.87 15.47 0.75
C THR A 74 5.34 15.85 0.59
N MET A 75 5.82 16.84 1.35
CA MET A 75 7.24 17.18 1.44
C MET A 75 8.07 16.06 2.06
N ARG A 76 7.54 15.36 3.08
CA ARG A 76 8.17 14.14 3.62
C ARG A 76 8.32 13.06 2.54
N ARG A 77 7.35 12.96 1.62
CA ARG A 77 7.41 12.07 0.44
C ARG A 77 8.31 12.59 -0.68
N ARG A 78 9.07 13.68 -0.45
CA ARG A 78 10.03 14.27 -1.38
C ARG A 78 9.42 14.68 -2.73
N LYS A 79 8.10 14.93 -2.78
CA LYS A 79 7.39 15.23 -4.03
C LYS A 79 7.81 16.60 -4.58
N ARG A 80 8.29 16.61 -5.82
CA ARG A 80 8.77 17.84 -6.49
C ARG A 80 7.69 18.92 -6.60
N ALA A 81 6.44 18.53 -6.89
CA ALA A 81 5.32 19.48 -7.00
C ALA A 81 5.04 20.21 -5.67
N ALA A 82 5.10 19.51 -4.54
CA ALA A 82 4.91 20.10 -3.21
C ALA A 82 6.07 21.05 -2.84
N TRP A 83 7.29 20.73 -3.27
CA TRP A 83 8.44 21.61 -3.11
C TRP A 83 8.29 22.89 -3.93
N ILE A 84 7.92 22.78 -5.22
CA ILE A 84 7.67 23.96 -6.08
C ILE A 84 6.58 24.83 -5.47
N LEU A 85 5.45 24.24 -5.06
CA LEU A 85 4.34 24.97 -4.46
C LEU A 85 4.80 25.73 -3.20
N ASN A 86 5.50 25.06 -2.28
CA ASN A 86 6.02 25.72 -1.08
C ASN A 86 7.02 26.81 -1.42
N LEU A 87 7.95 26.58 -2.34
CA LEU A 87 8.96 27.56 -2.73
C LEU A 87 8.32 28.82 -3.33
N VAL A 88 7.34 28.65 -4.23
CA VAL A 88 6.63 29.77 -4.85
C VAL A 88 5.80 30.53 -3.83
N LEU A 89 4.99 29.84 -3.02
CA LEU A 89 4.12 30.49 -2.03
C LEU A 89 4.94 31.18 -0.93
N SER A 90 5.93 30.50 -0.36
CA SER A 90 6.79 31.09 0.68
C SER A 90 7.71 32.15 0.13
N GLY A 91 8.19 32.02 -1.11
CA GLY A 91 8.99 33.04 -1.79
C GLY A 91 8.20 34.32 -2.06
N LEU A 92 6.98 34.21 -2.60
CA LEU A 92 6.09 35.35 -2.79
C LEU A 92 5.73 36.01 -1.45
N PHE A 93 5.40 35.20 -0.44
CA PHE A 93 5.12 35.71 0.91
C PHE A 93 6.33 36.43 1.51
N LEU A 94 7.54 35.89 1.38
CA LEU A 94 8.77 36.52 1.86
C LEU A 94 9.04 37.85 1.14
N LEU A 95 8.81 37.93 -0.17
CA LEU A 95 8.99 39.17 -0.93
C LEU A 95 7.99 40.24 -0.49
N LEU A 96 6.70 39.88 -0.35
CA LEU A 96 5.67 40.79 0.13
C LEU A 96 5.96 41.25 1.57
N PHE A 97 6.41 40.33 2.43
CA PHE A 97 6.72 40.66 3.82
C PHE A 97 7.99 41.53 3.91
N ALA A 98 9.02 41.26 3.11
CA ALA A 98 10.20 42.13 3.02
C ALA A 98 9.84 43.54 2.52
N PHE A 99 8.91 43.66 1.57
CA PHE A 99 8.38 44.95 1.13
C PHE A 99 7.59 45.64 2.25
N ALA A 100 6.76 44.89 2.99
CA ALA A 100 6.02 45.42 4.14
C ALA A 100 6.95 45.96 5.25
N MET A 101 8.14 45.38 5.42
CA MET A 101 9.14 45.85 6.39
C MET A 101 9.80 47.20 6.03
N ILE A 102 9.55 47.75 4.84
CA ILE A 102 9.97 49.11 4.48
C ILE A 102 9.18 50.14 5.30
N PHE A 103 7.92 49.82 5.66
CA PHE A 103 7.04 50.71 6.40
C PHE A 103 7.43 50.77 7.90
N PRO A 104 7.67 51.98 8.45
CA PRO A 104 8.08 52.17 9.85
C PRO A 104 7.16 51.52 10.88
N GLU A 105 5.86 51.52 10.59
CA GLU A 105 4.78 51.01 11.45
C GLU A 105 4.89 49.49 11.66
N ILE A 106 5.46 48.79 10.68
CA ILE A 106 5.61 47.34 10.67
C ILE A 106 6.99 46.96 11.24
N ARG A 107 8.07 47.64 10.85
CA ARG A 107 9.44 47.28 11.27
C ARG A 107 9.76 47.54 12.75
N GLN A 108 8.96 48.38 13.42
CA GLN A 108 9.15 48.70 14.85
C GLN A 108 8.90 47.50 15.78
N HIS A 109 8.18 46.48 15.32
CA HIS A 109 7.86 45.30 16.11
C HIS A 109 8.94 44.22 15.97
N ALA A 110 9.58 43.86 17.08
CA ALA A 110 10.62 42.83 17.12
C ALA A 110 10.12 41.45 16.61
N GLN A 111 8.84 41.15 16.82
CA GLN A 111 8.21 39.93 16.34
C GLN A 111 8.23 39.80 14.80
N ASN A 112 8.05 40.91 14.08
CA ASN A 112 8.04 40.89 12.62
C ASN A 112 9.42 40.50 12.07
N TRP A 113 10.50 40.93 12.73
CA TRP A 113 11.86 40.48 12.42
C TRP A 113 12.04 38.98 12.65
N ILE A 114 11.54 38.44 13.76
CA ILE A 114 11.60 36.99 14.04
C ILE A 114 10.83 36.21 12.96
N SER A 115 9.62 36.64 12.62
CA SER A 115 8.79 36.01 11.58
C SER A 115 9.45 36.05 10.20
N LEU A 116 10.08 37.16 9.86
CA LEU A 116 10.82 37.32 8.61
C LEU A 116 12.02 36.37 8.56
N VAL A 117 12.81 36.29 9.63
CA VAL A 117 13.97 35.39 9.72
C VAL A 117 13.56 33.93 9.63
N LEU A 118 12.49 33.51 10.33
CA LEU A 118 11.98 32.14 10.25
C LEU A 118 11.50 31.79 8.84
N THR A 119 10.80 32.71 8.19
CA THR A 119 10.32 32.54 6.82
C THR A 119 11.49 32.47 5.83
N ALA A 120 12.48 33.36 5.97
CA ALA A 120 13.69 33.37 5.16
C ALA A 120 14.50 32.08 5.34
N ALA A 121 14.65 31.59 6.57
CA ALA A 121 15.31 30.34 6.88
C ALA A 121 14.58 29.14 6.24
N PHE A 122 13.25 29.13 6.25
CA PHE A 122 12.46 28.12 5.56
C PHE A 122 12.69 28.14 4.04
N VAL A 123 12.62 29.31 3.40
CA VAL A 123 12.89 29.47 1.96
C VAL A 123 14.31 29.05 1.61
N ALA A 124 15.31 29.47 2.40
CA ALA A 124 16.70 29.08 2.21
C ALA A 124 16.88 27.56 2.32
N ALA A 125 16.24 26.92 3.29
CA ALA A 125 16.26 25.47 3.44
C ALA A 125 15.63 24.75 2.23
N LEU A 126 14.55 25.28 1.64
CA LEU A 126 13.97 24.75 0.40
C LEU A 126 14.93 24.88 -0.79
N ILE A 127 15.67 25.98 -0.90
CA ILE A 127 16.64 26.20 -1.99
C ILE A 127 17.84 25.27 -1.83
N VAL A 128 18.41 25.17 -0.63
CA VAL A 128 19.53 24.26 -0.33
C VAL A 128 19.11 22.80 -0.53
N GLY A 129 17.92 22.43 -0.04
CA GLY A 129 17.36 21.08 -0.14
C GLY A 129 16.79 20.70 -1.51
N ARG A 130 16.86 21.58 -2.54
CA ARG A 130 16.15 21.39 -3.83
C ARG A 130 16.36 20.03 -4.50
N ARG A 131 17.56 19.44 -4.34
CA ARG A 131 17.91 18.15 -4.97
C ARG A 131 17.34 16.94 -4.23
N GLU A 132 16.89 17.09 -2.99
CA GLU A 132 16.27 16.01 -2.21
C GLU A 132 14.80 15.79 -2.57
N PHE A 133 14.15 16.79 -3.18
CA PHE A 133 12.74 16.74 -3.63
C PHE A 133 12.63 16.29 -5.10
N TYR A 134 13.21 15.12 -5.40
CA TYR A 134 13.27 14.57 -6.76
C TYR A 134 12.01 13.80 -7.16
N ALA A 135 11.18 13.38 -6.22
CA ALA A 135 10.13 12.41 -6.49
C ALA A 135 9.10 13.00 -7.47
N LYS A 136 9.02 12.41 -8.67
CA LYS A 136 8.01 12.73 -9.66
C LYS A 136 6.64 12.34 -9.06
N GLY A 137 5.69 13.26 -9.12
CA GLY A 137 4.30 12.93 -8.81
C GLY A 137 3.77 12.08 -9.95
N ASP A 138 2.97 11.07 -9.63
CA ASP A 138 2.14 10.41 -10.65
C ASP A 138 1.31 11.48 -11.35
N ARG A 139 0.96 11.28 -12.63
CA ARG A 139 0.20 12.27 -13.41
C ARG A 139 -1.01 12.74 -12.59
N SER A 140 -0.92 13.95 -12.04
CA SER A 140 -2.02 14.55 -11.30
C SER A 140 -3.20 14.69 -12.25
N ASN A 141 -4.41 14.65 -11.73
CA ASN A 141 -5.60 14.94 -12.52
C ASN A 141 -6.01 16.39 -12.25
N PRO A 142 -5.34 17.40 -12.86
CA PRO A 142 -5.66 18.80 -12.62
C PRO A 142 -7.12 19.09 -12.99
N LYS A 143 -7.70 18.34 -13.93
CA LYS A 143 -9.12 18.45 -14.30
C LYS A 143 -10.04 18.01 -13.15
N LEU A 144 -9.74 16.91 -12.46
CA LEU A 144 -10.53 16.48 -11.29
C LEU A 144 -10.32 17.42 -10.11
N ALA A 145 -9.09 17.86 -9.85
CA ALA A 145 -8.82 18.85 -8.80
C ALA A 145 -9.56 20.16 -9.06
N ALA A 146 -9.55 20.66 -10.29
CA ALA A 146 -10.29 21.85 -10.70
C ALA A 146 -11.80 21.63 -10.61
N ALA A 147 -12.32 20.49 -11.05
CA ALA A 147 -13.75 20.16 -10.95
C ALA A 147 -14.22 20.09 -9.49
N VAL A 148 -13.44 19.45 -8.61
CA VAL A 148 -13.71 19.37 -7.16
C VAL A 148 -13.60 20.75 -6.51
N ALA A 149 -12.61 21.57 -6.91
CA ALA A 149 -12.44 22.92 -6.39
C ALA A 149 -13.60 23.84 -6.78
N VAL A 150 -13.94 23.90 -8.07
CA VAL A 150 -15.02 24.77 -8.57
C VAL A 150 -16.38 24.29 -8.10
N GLY A 151 -16.70 23.01 -8.32
CA GLY A 151 -17.99 22.44 -7.91
C GLY A 151 -18.16 22.45 -6.39
N GLY A 152 -17.11 22.10 -5.65
CA GLY A 152 -17.13 22.12 -4.20
C GLY A 152 -17.24 23.53 -3.62
N LEU A 153 -16.53 24.52 -4.17
CA LEU A 153 -16.66 25.93 -3.74
C LEU A 153 -18.06 26.48 -3.99
N LEU A 154 -18.67 26.16 -5.13
CA LEU A 154 -20.05 26.53 -5.41
C LEU A 154 -21.01 25.92 -4.39
N VAL A 155 -20.92 24.62 -4.13
CA VAL A 155 -21.81 23.95 -3.16
C VAL A 155 -21.60 24.47 -1.74
N THR A 156 -20.36 24.58 -1.26
CA THR A 156 -20.08 25.06 0.10
C THR A 156 -20.43 26.53 0.28
N SER A 157 -20.24 27.38 -0.74
CA SER A 157 -20.63 28.79 -0.68
C SER A 157 -22.14 28.98 -0.65
N LEU A 158 -22.91 28.17 -1.36
CA LEU A 158 -24.37 28.17 -1.29
C LEU A 158 -24.88 27.68 0.07
N ILE A 159 -24.28 26.62 0.64
CA ILE A 159 -24.61 26.15 1.99
C ILE A 159 -24.28 27.21 3.04
N ALA A 160 -23.12 27.89 2.92
CA ALA A 160 -22.75 28.98 3.80
C ALA A 160 -23.73 30.15 3.72
N ALA A 161 -24.15 30.53 2.50
CA ALA A 161 -25.15 31.58 2.30
C ALA A 161 -26.52 31.22 2.90
N LEU A 162 -26.94 29.95 2.77
CA LEU A 162 -28.18 29.45 3.36
C LEU A 162 -28.12 29.47 4.89
N LEU A 163 -27.02 28.97 5.48
CA LEU A 163 -26.83 28.97 6.93
C LEU A 163 -26.89 30.40 7.48
N VAL A 164 -26.12 31.33 6.90
CA VAL A 164 -26.13 32.74 7.29
C VAL A 164 -27.52 33.35 7.14
N THR A 165 -28.27 32.98 6.09
CA THR A 165 -29.64 33.47 5.88
C THR A 165 -30.62 32.99 6.95
N VAL A 166 -30.52 31.74 7.38
CA VAL A 166 -31.43 31.15 8.39
C VAL A 166 -31.09 31.62 9.80
N THR A 167 -29.83 31.92 10.08
CA THR A 167 -29.33 32.18 11.44
C THR A 167 -28.95 33.64 11.70
N ASN A 168 -29.17 34.55 10.76
CA ASN A 168 -28.85 35.97 10.97
C ASN A 168 -29.82 36.55 12.02
N HIS A 169 -29.26 37.13 13.08
CA HIS A 169 -30.02 37.78 14.15
C HIS A 169 -29.77 39.29 14.22
N ALA A 170 -29.20 39.89 13.17
CA ALA A 170 -28.98 41.34 13.11
C ALA A 170 -30.31 42.11 13.06
N ASP A 171 -30.41 43.19 13.85
CA ASP A 171 -31.59 44.05 13.94
C ASP A 171 -31.93 44.71 12.59
N ASP A 172 -33.24 44.91 12.36
CA ASP A 172 -33.90 45.14 11.05
C ASP A 172 -33.50 46.46 10.32
N GLU A 173 -32.59 47.28 10.86
CA GLU A 173 -32.17 48.56 10.26
C GLU A 173 -31.26 48.40 9.03
N TYR A 174 -30.55 47.26 8.90
CA TYR A 174 -29.72 46.92 7.73
C TYR A 174 -30.00 45.50 7.23
N ARG A 175 -31.06 45.31 6.43
CA ARG A 175 -31.34 44.02 5.79
C ARG A 175 -30.27 43.66 4.76
N SER A 176 -29.32 42.81 5.15
CA SER A 176 -28.30 42.24 4.26
C SER A 176 -28.93 41.51 3.06
N THR A 177 -28.45 41.79 1.85
CA THR A 177 -28.94 41.12 0.64
C THR A 177 -28.42 39.67 0.53
N PHE A 178 -29.03 38.85 -0.32
CA PHE A 178 -28.51 37.49 -0.62
C PHE A 178 -27.05 37.54 -1.12
N LEU A 179 -26.72 38.56 -1.93
CA LEU A 179 -25.36 38.78 -2.43
C LEU A 179 -24.38 39.08 -1.28
N ASP A 180 -24.78 39.88 -0.29
CA ASP A 180 -23.93 40.19 0.86
C ASP A 180 -23.67 38.95 1.74
N ARG A 181 -24.71 38.14 1.96
CA ARG A 181 -24.60 36.88 2.74
C ARG A 181 -23.78 35.82 1.99
N TRP A 182 -23.94 35.72 0.68
CA TRP A 182 -23.12 34.83 -0.15
C TRP A 182 -21.68 35.31 -0.23
N ARG A 183 -21.43 36.62 -0.33
CA ARG A 183 -20.10 37.21 -0.27
C ARG A 183 -19.44 36.99 1.09
N TYR A 184 -20.17 37.15 2.19
CA TYR A 184 -19.72 36.83 3.55
C TYR A 184 -19.31 35.36 3.66
N GLY A 185 -20.21 34.44 3.28
CA GLY A 185 -19.93 33.00 3.30
C GLY A 185 -18.74 32.62 2.41
N THR A 186 -18.65 33.16 1.20
CA THR A 186 -17.56 32.89 0.26
C THR A 186 -16.22 33.46 0.73
N MET A 187 -16.21 34.69 1.25
CA MET A 187 -15.00 35.29 1.82
C MET A 187 -14.53 34.52 3.05
N ARG A 188 -15.43 33.95 3.85
CA ARG A 188 -15.07 33.09 4.99
C ARG A 188 -14.61 31.69 4.58
N LEU A 189 -15.06 31.19 3.42
CA LEU A 189 -14.55 29.94 2.85
C LEU A 189 -13.14 30.09 2.27
N VAL A 190 -12.85 31.24 1.64
CA VAL A 190 -11.57 31.51 0.92
C VAL A 190 -10.54 32.20 1.80
N SER A 191 -10.95 33.08 2.71
CA SER A 191 -10.07 33.79 3.65
C SER A 191 -10.01 33.06 4.99
N LEU A 192 -8.79 32.68 5.39
CA LEU A 192 -8.46 32.08 6.68
C LEU A 192 -8.70 33.04 7.88
N ALA A 193 -8.86 34.33 7.61
CA ALA A 193 -9.21 35.37 8.57
C ALA A 193 -10.16 36.36 7.87
N ALA A 194 -11.43 35.99 7.73
CA ALA A 194 -12.44 36.98 7.36
C ALA A 194 -12.66 37.88 8.58
N ASP A 195 -12.26 39.15 8.44
CA ASP A 195 -12.50 40.19 9.44
C ASP A 195 -14.01 40.44 9.52
N ASP A 196 -14.61 40.04 10.65
CA ASP A 196 -16.06 40.14 10.89
C ASP A 196 -16.54 41.61 10.90
N THR A 197 -15.62 42.56 10.97
CA THR A 197 -15.82 44.02 11.00
C THR A 197 -16.24 44.63 9.67
N ARG A 198 -16.08 43.92 8.53
CA ARG A 198 -16.42 44.45 7.19
C ARG A 198 -17.87 44.26 6.75
N PHE A 199 -18.71 43.61 7.56
CA PHE A 199 -20.09 43.29 7.22
C PHE A 199 -21.04 43.78 8.32
N GLU A 200 -21.26 45.10 8.36
CA GLU A 200 -22.28 45.73 9.19
C GLU A 200 -23.68 45.18 8.74
N GLY A 201 -24.38 44.46 9.61
CA GLY A 201 -25.69 43.84 9.32
C GLY A 201 -25.74 42.30 9.26
N ILE A 202 -24.65 41.61 9.60
CA ILE A 202 -24.62 40.14 9.71
C ILE A 202 -24.13 39.74 11.11
N ALA A 203 -25.04 39.24 11.95
CA ALA A 203 -24.74 38.70 13.27
C ALA A 203 -25.12 37.22 13.30
N THR A 204 -24.12 36.35 13.15
CA THR A 204 -24.31 34.88 13.17
C THR A 204 -23.83 34.27 14.49
N PRO A 205 -24.52 33.24 15.00
CA PRO A 205 -24.03 32.45 16.12
C PRO A 205 -22.66 31.82 15.82
N GLY A 206 -21.80 31.73 16.84
CA GLY A 206 -20.43 31.20 16.68
C GLY A 206 -20.37 29.79 16.06
N TRP A 207 -21.38 28.94 16.26
CA TRP A 207 -21.43 27.60 15.67
C TRP A 207 -21.53 27.62 14.14
N VAL A 208 -22.19 28.62 13.55
CA VAL A 208 -22.32 28.78 12.08
C VAL A 208 -20.95 29.01 11.47
N ASN A 209 -20.16 29.86 12.11
CA ASN A 209 -18.79 30.15 11.70
C ASN A 209 -17.89 28.91 11.81
N VAL A 210 -18.08 28.09 12.86
CA VAL A 210 -17.39 26.79 12.98
C VAL A 210 -17.78 25.85 11.84
N THR A 211 -19.07 25.74 11.51
CA THR A 211 -19.56 24.89 10.41
C THR A 211 -19.00 25.31 9.06
N ILE A 212 -18.98 26.60 8.74
CA ILE A 212 -18.40 27.12 7.49
C ILE A 212 -16.90 26.78 7.40
N ASN A 213 -16.16 26.93 8.51
CA ASN A 213 -14.74 26.59 8.57
C ASN A 213 -14.49 25.08 8.37
N VAL A 214 -15.35 24.22 8.94
CA VAL A 214 -15.29 22.77 8.73
C VAL A 214 -15.55 22.44 7.25
N LEU A 215 -16.56 23.05 6.62
CA LEU A 215 -16.86 22.86 5.19
C LEU A 215 -15.69 23.31 4.30
N SER A 216 -15.06 24.45 4.58
CA SER A 216 -13.85 24.90 3.88
C SER A 216 -12.70 23.90 4.04
N THR A 217 -12.48 23.40 5.26
CA THR A 217 -11.44 22.40 5.55
C THR A 217 -11.68 21.11 4.79
N LEU A 218 -12.92 20.61 4.76
CA LEU A 218 -13.29 19.40 4.02
C LEU A 218 -13.14 19.58 2.52
N LEU A 219 -13.54 20.74 1.97
CA LEU A 219 -13.33 21.08 0.58
C LEU A 219 -11.85 21.10 0.21
N LEU A 220 -11.02 21.77 1.02
CA LEU A 220 -9.58 21.81 0.82
C LEU A 220 -8.98 20.40 0.82
N LEU A 221 -9.35 19.56 1.81
CA LEU A 221 -8.92 18.17 1.86
C LEU A 221 -9.37 17.37 0.63
N ALA A 222 -10.58 17.60 0.12
CA ALA A 222 -11.10 16.95 -1.08
C ALA A 222 -10.33 17.39 -2.35
N VAL A 223 -10.02 18.69 -2.48
CA VAL A 223 -9.22 19.22 -3.60
C VAL A 223 -7.79 18.69 -3.55
N LEU A 224 -7.17 18.67 -2.37
CA LEU A 224 -5.83 18.11 -2.18
C LEU A 224 -5.82 16.61 -2.44
N TYR A 225 -6.84 15.88 -1.97
CA TYR A 225 -7.01 14.47 -2.30
C TYR A 225 -7.14 14.27 -3.81
N ALA A 226 -7.99 15.04 -4.49
CA ALA A 226 -8.19 14.95 -5.94
C ALA A 226 -6.93 15.31 -6.76
N ALA A 227 -6.20 16.36 -6.35
CA ALA A 227 -4.98 16.82 -6.99
C ALA A 227 -3.82 15.81 -6.85
N PHE A 228 -3.76 15.11 -5.73
CA PHE A 228 -2.69 14.17 -5.41
C PHE A 228 -3.13 12.70 -5.46
N ARG A 229 -4.36 12.43 -5.91
CA ARG A 229 -4.84 11.08 -6.19
C ARG A 229 -4.04 10.51 -7.35
N SER A 230 -3.24 9.49 -7.05
CA SER A 230 -2.50 8.71 -8.05
C SER A 230 -3.49 8.02 -9.00
N ARG A 231 -3.41 8.33 -10.30
CA ARG A 231 -3.96 7.48 -11.37
C ARG A 231 -2.92 6.40 -11.64
N LYS A 232 -3.06 5.23 -11.00
CA LYS A 232 -2.24 4.01 -11.18
C LYS A 232 -0.73 4.27 -11.27
N ALA A 233 -0.03 3.99 -10.18
CA ALA A 233 1.40 4.25 -10.05
C ALA A 233 2.30 3.53 -11.08
N VAL A 234 1.83 2.42 -11.67
CA VAL A 234 2.60 1.64 -12.65
C VAL A 234 1.65 1.01 -13.68
N ASP A 235 2.15 0.81 -14.90
CA ASP A 235 1.45 0.05 -15.95
C ASP A 235 1.43 -1.46 -15.60
N PRO A 236 0.28 -2.13 -15.75
CA PRO A 236 0.19 -3.57 -15.49
C PRO A 236 1.02 -4.36 -16.49
N LEU A 237 1.30 -5.62 -16.15
CA LEU A 237 1.98 -6.59 -17.01
C LEU A 237 1.34 -6.63 -18.40
N THR A 238 2.14 -6.46 -19.45
CA THR A 238 1.68 -6.60 -20.84
C THR A 238 1.78 -8.05 -21.30
N GLU A 239 1.08 -8.41 -22.39
CA GLU A 239 1.17 -9.74 -22.99
C GLU A 239 2.61 -10.09 -23.41
N ASP A 240 3.36 -9.12 -23.94
CA ASP A 240 4.78 -9.28 -24.29
C ASP A 240 5.66 -9.54 -23.06
N ASP A 241 5.36 -8.87 -21.93
CA ASP A 241 6.08 -9.10 -20.67
C ASP A 241 5.79 -10.49 -20.13
N GLU A 242 4.52 -10.90 -20.17
CA GLU A 242 4.06 -12.21 -19.75
C GLU A 242 4.79 -13.32 -20.54
N ALA A 243 4.82 -13.21 -21.88
CA ALA A 243 5.52 -14.17 -22.74
C ALA A 243 7.03 -14.26 -22.42
N LYS A 244 7.69 -13.13 -22.18
CA LYS A 244 9.12 -13.11 -21.80
C LYS A 244 9.35 -13.72 -20.42
N LEU A 245 8.45 -13.47 -19.46
CA LEU A 245 8.54 -14.05 -18.11
C LEU A 245 8.38 -15.56 -18.16
N HIS A 246 7.41 -16.07 -18.94
CA HIS A 246 7.30 -17.50 -19.21
C HIS A 246 8.61 -18.08 -19.76
N GLY A 247 9.23 -17.42 -20.74
CA GLY A 247 10.51 -17.86 -21.29
C GLY A 247 11.69 -17.85 -20.29
N LEU A 248 11.66 -17.00 -19.27
CA LEU A 248 12.63 -17.05 -18.16
C LEU A 248 12.29 -18.16 -17.16
N LEU A 249 11.01 -18.35 -16.83
CA LEU A 249 10.55 -19.42 -15.94
C LEU A 249 10.81 -20.82 -16.52
N ASP A 250 10.72 -20.98 -17.85
CA ASP A 250 11.07 -22.24 -18.51
C ASP A 250 12.54 -22.63 -18.33
N LYS A 251 13.43 -21.64 -18.19
CA LYS A 251 14.89 -21.85 -18.11
C LYS A 251 15.41 -21.84 -16.68
N TYR A 252 14.81 -21.02 -15.81
CA TYR A 252 15.32 -20.72 -14.47
C TYR A 252 14.28 -20.92 -13.37
N GLY A 253 13.05 -21.32 -13.71
CA GLY A 253 11.94 -21.42 -12.78
C GLY A 253 12.11 -22.52 -11.73
N GLU A 254 13.06 -23.43 -11.87
CA GLU A 254 13.40 -24.45 -10.86
C GLU A 254 14.05 -23.87 -9.59
N ARG A 255 14.57 -22.64 -9.66
CA ARG A 255 15.32 -22.03 -8.54
C ARG A 255 14.45 -21.50 -7.41
N ASP A 256 13.21 -21.12 -7.72
CA ASP A 256 12.31 -20.52 -6.73
C ASP A 256 10.88 -21.02 -6.95
N SER A 257 10.34 -21.71 -5.94
CA SER A 257 8.97 -22.19 -5.88
C SER A 257 7.91 -21.08 -5.93
N LEU A 258 8.31 -19.83 -5.63
CA LEU A 258 7.42 -18.68 -5.69
C LEU A 258 7.53 -17.90 -7.01
N GLY A 259 8.45 -18.28 -7.90
CA GLY A 259 8.75 -17.55 -9.13
C GLY A 259 7.54 -17.43 -10.07
N TYR A 260 6.71 -18.47 -10.17
CA TYR A 260 5.56 -18.47 -11.08
C TYR A 260 4.50 -17.41 -10.71
N PHE A 261 4.40 -17.04 -9.43
CA PHE A 261 3.48 -15.99 -8.98
C PHE A 261 3.83 -14.61 -9.55
N ALA A 262 5.03 -14.40 -10.09
CA ALA A 262 5.41 -13.17 -10.80
C ALA A 262 4.50 -12.85 -11.99
N LEU A 263 3.84 -13.86 -12.58
CA LEU A 263 2.94 -13.74 -13.74
C LEU A 263 1.57 -13.12 -13.42
N ARG A 264 1.29 -12.81 -12.14
CA ARG A 264 0.04 -12.16 -11.76
C ARG A 264 -0.08 -10.78 -12.43
N ARG A 265 -1.14 -10.59 -13.24
CA ARG A 265 -1.37 -9.40 -14.08
C ARG A 265 -1.52 -8.06 -13.33
N GLU A 266 -1.77 -8.08 -12.02
CA GLU A 266 -1.76 -6.86 -11.19
C GLU A 266 -0.34 -6.34 -10.89
N LYS A 267 0.69 -7.14 -11.18
CA LYS A 267 2.10 -6.76 -11.06
C LYS A 267 2.54 -6.01 -12.30
N SER A 268 3.61 -5.28 -12.12
CA SER A 268 4.41 -4.64 -13.15
C SER A 268 5.79 -5.24 -13.12
N VAL A 269 6.55 -5.08 -14.20
CA VAL A 269 7.87 -5.68 -14.32
C VAL A 269 8.94 -4.63 -14.61
N VAL A 270 10.12 -4.80 -14.03
CA VAL A 270 11.33 -4.10 -14.43
C VAL A 270 12.34 -5.12 -14.94
N TRP A 271 12.72 -4.99 -16.21
CA TRP A 271 13.67 -5.87 -16.86
C TRP A 271 15.11 -5.42 -16.64
N SER A 272 16.03 -6.38 -16.59
CA SER A 272 17.45 -6.09 -16.76
C SER A 272 17.72 -5.59 -18.19
N PRO A 273 18.76 -4.76 -18.41
CA PRO A 273 19.14 -4.33 -19.76
C PRO A 273 19.42 -5.50 -20.72
N SER A 274 19.85 -6.66 -20.19
CA SER A 274 20.08 -7.88 -20.97
C SER A 274 18.82 -8.69 -21.24
N ALA A 275 17.67 -8.32 -20.66
CA ALA A 275 16.42 -9.07 -20.65
C ALA A 275 16.54 -10.52 -20.13
N LYS A 276 17.62 -10.83 -19.42
CA LYS A 276 17.87 -12.16 -18.81
C LYS A 276 17.33 -12.26 -17.38
N ALA A 277 16.90 -11.14 -16.79
CA ALA A 277 16.31 -11.11 -15.47
C ALA A 277 15.22 -10.04 -15.36
N ALA A 278 14.29 -10.21 -14.44
CA ALA A 278 13.20 -9.28 -14.22
C ALA A 278 12.74 -9.24 -12.75
N VAL A 279 12.40 -8.05 -12.25
CA VAL A 279 11.77 -7.87 -10.94
C VAL A 279 10.28 -7.59 -11.14
N ALA A 280 9.43 -8.50 -10.67
CA ALA A 280 7.98 -8.31 -10.64
C ALA A 280 7.56 -7.62 -9.33
N TYR A 281 6.81 -6.52 -9.44
CA TYR A 281 6.46 -5.67 -8.30
C TYR A 281 5.09 -5.01 -8.46
N ARG A 282 4.55 -4.47 -7.36
CA ARG A 282 3.34 -3.66 -7.37
C ARG A 282 3.47 -2.49 -6.41
N VAL A 283 2.92 -1.34 -6.76
CA VAL A 283 2.95 -0.16 -5.89
C VAL A 283 1.65 -0.04 -5.10
N ILE A 284 1.73 -0.16 -3.77
CA ILE A 284 0.59 -0.06 -2.86
C ILE A 284 0.91 0.97 -1.77
N GLY A 285 0.08 2.02 -1.67
CA GLY A 285 0.23 3.01 -0.59
C GLY A 285 1.55 3.80 -0.60
N GLY A 286 2.28 3.81 -1.73
CA GLY A 286 3.62 4.40 -1.84
C GLY A 286 4.77 3.44 -1.48
N VAL A 287 4.49 2.15 -1.34
CA VAL A 287 5.49 1.08 -1.23
C VAL A 287 5.55 0.36 -2.58
N SER A 288 6.73 0.28 -3.17
CA SER A 288 7.03 -0.55 -4.34
C SER A 288 7.42 -1.93 -3.83
N LEU A 289 6.45 -2.85 -3.84
CA LEU A 289 6.56 -4.17 -3.24
C LEU A 289 6.88 -5.20 -4.33
N ALA A 290 8.11 -5.70 -4.36
CA ALA A 290 8.52 -6.84 -5.17
C ALA A 290 8.08 -8.16 -4.53
N SER A 291 7.80 -9.15 -5.38
CA SER A 291 7.30 -10.46 -5.00
C SER A 291 8.40 -11.51 -5.22
N GLY A 292 8.97 -12.03 -4.13
CA GLY A 292 9.98 -13.08 -4.19
C GLY A 292 11.27 -12.62 -4.87
N ASP A 293 11.92 -13.58 -5.51
CA ASP A 293 13.20 -13.39 -6.17
C ASP A 293 13.03 -12.72 -7.56
N PRO A 294 14.07 -12.07 -8.10
CA PRO A 294 14.07 -11.73 -9.52
C PRO A 294 13.96 -13.00 -10.37
N ILE A 295 13.13 -12.97 -11.41
CA ILE A 295 12.97 -14.08 -12.34
C ILE A 295 14.11 -14.06 -13.34
N GLY A 296 14.73 -15.21 -13.62
CA GLY A 296 15.76 -15.37 -14.64
C GLY A 296 17.16 -15.65 -14.08
N ASP A 297 18.18 -15.32 -14.85
CA ASP A 297 19.59 -15.63 -14.55
C ASP A 297 20.11 -14.84 -13.34
N PRO A 298 20.59 -15.49 -12.26
CA PRO A 298 21.16 -14.82 -11.09
C PRO A 298 22.27 -13.83 -11.39
N GLU A 299 23.09 -14.10 -12.42
CA GLU A 299 24.14 -13.17 -12.83
C GLU A 299 23.58 -11.85 -13.37
N ALA A 300 22.36 -11.88 -13.91
CA ALA A 300 21.66 -10.71 -14.44
C ALA A 300 20.73 -10.03 -13.42
N TRP A 301 20.52 -10.61 -12.23
CA TRP A 301 19.65 -10.03 -11.19
C TRP A 301 20.04 -8.62 -10.77
N PRO A 302 21.33 -8.28 -10.53
CA PRO A 302 21.73 -6.89 -10.23
C PRO A 302 21.24 -5.90 -11.30
N GLY A 303 21.28 -6.32 -12.57
CA GLY A 303 20.81 -5.54 -13.71
C GLY A 303 19.31 -5.26 -13.71
N ALA A 304 18.48 -6.05 -13.02
CA ALA A 304 17.05 -5.78 -12.84
C ALA A 304 16.76 -5.04 -11.52
N ILE A 305 17.51 -5.36 -10.45
CA ILE A 305 17.37 -4.74 -9.12
C ILE A 305 17.70 -3.25 -9.16
N GLU A 306 18.80 -2.87 -9.82
CA GLU A 306 19.24 -1.47 -9.88
C GLU A 306 18.22 -0.54 -10.57
N PRO A 307 17.70 -0.86 -11.78
CA PRO A 307 16.63 -0.08 -12.40
C PRO A 307 15.35 -0.04 -11.57
N TRP A 308 14.99 -1.14 -10.90
CA TRP A 308 13.81 -1.16 -10.03
C TRP A 308 13.97 -0.22 -8.82
N LEU A 309 15.12 -0.25 -8.15
CA LEU A 309 15.44 0.69 -7.07
C LEU A 309 15.53 2.13 -7.59
N ALA A 310 16.04 2.34 -8.80
CA ALA A 310 16.05 3.65 -9.43
C ALA A 310 14.63 4.17 -9.72
N ALA A 311 13.73 3.33 -10.21
CA ALA A 311 12.32 3.66 -10.43
C ALA A 311 11.60 3.99 -9.10
N ALA A 312 11.85 3.20 -8.04
CA ALA A 312 11.34 3.48 -6.71
C ALA A 312 11.82 4.85 -6.18
N ARG A 313 13.12 5.16 -6.35
CA ARG A 313 13.66 6.49 -6.03
C ARG A 313 13.00 7.58 -6.86
N GLU A 314 12.93 7.44 -8.18
CA GLU A 314 12.35 8.46 -9.06
C GLU A 314 10.92 8.86 -8.69
N HIS A 315 10.11 7.91 -8.22
CA HIS A 315 8.72 8.16 -7.83
C HIS A 315 8.54 8.43 -6.32
N GLY A 316 9.61 8.31 -5.52
CA GLY A 316 9.58 8.44 -4.06
C GLY A 316 8.80 7.30 -3.40
N TRP A 317 8.83 6.10 -3.98
CA TRP A 317 8.28 4.89 -3.39
C TRP A 317 9.30 4.27 -2.43
N ILE A 318 8.79 3.60 -1.39
CA ILE A 318 9.59 2.80 -0.48
C ILE A 318 9.78 1.43 -1.12
N PRO A 319 11.00 1.01 -1.50
CA PRO A 319 11.23 -0.33 -2.02
C PRO A 319 11.14 -1.36 -0.88
N ALA A 320 10.46 -2.47 -1.15
CA ALA A 320 10.43 -3.63 -0.27
C ALA A 320 10.30 -4.90 -1.11
N VAL A 321 10.84 -6.01 -0.62
CA VAL A 321 10.71 -7.34 -1.25
C VAL A 321 10.07 -8.28 -0.25
N MET A 322 9.04 -9.00 -0.64
CA MET A 322 8.37 -9.98 0.21
C MET A 322 8.57 -11.39 -0.31
N GLY A 323 9.08 -12.27 0.55
CA GLY A 323 9.19 -13.70 0.25
C GLY A 323 10.47 -14.06 -0.50
N ALA A 324 11.51 -13.22 -0.41
CA ALA A 324 12.79 -13.51 -1.06
C ALA A 324 13.45 -14.75 -0.43
N SER A 325 14.09 -15.57 -1.25
CA SER A 325 15.00 -16.63 -0.79
C SER A 325 16.24 -16.03 -0.11
N GLU A 326 17.05 -16.89 0.51
CA GLU A 326 18.35 -16.48 1.07
C GLU A 326 19.34 -16.02 -0.03
N GLU A 327 19.33 -16.66 -1.20
CA GLU A 327 20.19 -16.30 -2.34
C GLU A 327 19.87 -14.88 -2.83
N ALA A 328 18.60 -14.60 -3.12
CA ALA A 328 18.17 -13.27 -3.54
C ALA A 328 18.34 -12.25 -2.42
N GLY A 329 18.04 -12.61 -1.18
CA GLY A 329 18.27 -11.77 0.00
C GLY A 329 19.71 -11.26 0.09
N THR A 330 20.67 -12.15 -0.16
CA THR A 330 22.10 -11.80 -0.19
C THR A 330 22.44 -10.81 -1.30
N ILE A 331 21.85 -10.96 -2.49
CA ILE A 331 22.09 -10.06 -3.63
C ILE A 331 21.44 -8.70 -3.37
N TYR A 332 20.18 -8.67 -2.96
CA TYR A 332 19.47 -7.44 -2.58
C TYR A 332 20.20 -6.67 -1.46
N ALA A 333 20.83 -7.36 -0.52
CA ALA A 333 21.62 -6.73 0.53
C ALA A 333 22.82 -5.93 0.00
N ARG A 334 23.46 -6.41 -1.07
CA ARG A 334 24.53 -5.68 -1.77
C ARG A 334 24.02 -4.39 -2.43
N HIS A 335 22.71 -4.29 -2.68
CA HIS A 335 22.05 -3.09 -3.22
C HIS A 335 21.41 -2.20 -2.13
N GLY A 336 21.72 -2.44 -0.85
CA GLY A 336 21.34 -1.55 0.26
C GLY A 336 19.99 -1.85 0.90
N LEU A 337 19.47 -3.07 0.75
CA LEU A 337 18.31 -3.55 1.51
C LEU A 337 18.78 -4.38 2.71
N ASP A 338 18.21 -4.13 3.88
CA ASP A 338 18.36 -5.01 5.03
C ASP A 338 17.38 -6.18 4.91
N ALA A 339 17.78 -7.33 5.45
CA ALA A 339 16.98 -8.55 5.46
C ALA A 339 16.39 -8.81 6.84
N LEU A 340 15.17 -9.31 6.84
CA LEU A 340 14.45 -9.70 8.03
C LEU A 340 13.65 -10.95 7.72
N GLU A 341 13.89 -11.99 8.48
CA GLU A 341 13.20 -13.26 8.29
C GLU A 341 11.70 -13.10 8.48
N LEU A 342 10.96 -13.53 7.47
CA LEU A 342 9.52 -13.41 7.38
C LEU A 342 8.84 -14.69 7.85
N GLY A 343 9.47 -15.85 7.68
CA GLY A 343 8.91 -17.17 7.96
C GLY A 343 9.57 -18.24 7.10
N ASP A 344 8.96 -19.43 7.06
CA ASP A 344 9.52 -20.57 6.33
C ASP A 344 8.48 -21.18 5.39
N GLU A 345 8.93 -21.56 4.21
CA GLU A 345 8.17 -22.36 3.25
C GLU A 345 8.25 -23.85 3.58
N ALA A 346 7.13 -24.55 3.41
CA ALA A 346 7.05 -26.00 3.64
C ALA A 346 7.21 -26.75 2.31
N ILE A 347 8.38 -27.31 2.06
CA ILE A 347 8.68 -28.10 0.87
C ILE A 347 8.68 -29.59 1.22
N VAL A 348 7.96 -30.40 0.44
CA VAL A 348 7.92 -31.85 0.61
C VAL A 348 8.55 -32.50 -0.60
N GLU A 349 9.61 -33.27 -0.38
CA GLU A 349 10.18 -34.15 -1.40
C GLU A 349 9.34 -35.43 -1.48
N THR A 350 8.87 -35.76 -2.68
CA THR A 350 7.92 -36.87 -2.89
C THR A 350 8.58 -38.22 -2.62
N ALA A 351 9.88 -38.34 -2.87
CA ALA A 351 10.66 -39.56 -2.61
C ALA A 351 10.83 -39.86 -1.11
N GLU A 352 10.89 -38.84 -0.25
CA GLU A 352 11.05 -39.00 1.20
C GLU A 352 9.71 -39.15 1.93
N PHE A 353 8.61 -38.79 1.27
CA PHE A 353 7.28 -38.83 1.86
C PHE A 353 6.80 -40.28 2.07
N THR A 354 6.41 -40.60 3.31
CA THR A 354 5.77 -41.88 3.64
C THR A 354 4.65 -41.68 4.66
N LEU A 355 3.55 -42.43 4.49
CA LEU A 355 2.48 -42.51 5.49
C LEU A 355 2.78 -43.53 6.59
N GLU A 356 3.89 -44.26 6.51
CA GLU A 356 4.26 -45.28 7.46
C GLU A 356 4.87 -44.69 8.75
N GLY A 357 5.03 -45.55 9.76
CA GLY A 357 5.63 -45.17 11.03
C GLY A 357 4.67 -44.54 12.05
N ARG A 358 5.19 -44.38 13.27
CA ARG A 358 4.42 -43.95 14.45
C ARG A 358 3.99 -42.49 14.37
N ALA A 359 4.85 -41.61 13.86
CA ALA A 359 4.57 -40.19 13.76
C ALA A 359 3.44 -39.86 12.78
N MET A 360 3.27 -40.65 11.72
CA MET A 360 2.23 -40.47 10.71
C MET A 360 0.88 -41.09 11.11
N ARG A 361 0.75 -41.67 12.31
CA ARG A 361 -0.48 -42.38 12.74
C ARG A 361 -1.73 -41.51 12.60
N THR A 362 -1.70 -40.27 13.09
CA THR A 362 -2.85 -39.35 13.05
C THR A 362 -3.20 -38.97 11.61
N VAL A 363 -2.19 -38.65 10.80
CA VAL A 363 -2.35 -38.27 9.38
C VAL A 363 -2.92 -39.45 8.59
N ARG A 364 -2.37 -40.66 8.78
CA ARG A 364 -2.84 -41.90 8.16
C ARG A 364 -4.27 -42.27 8.58
N GLN A 365 -4.64 -42.02 9.83
CA GLN A 365 -6.02 -42.24 10.30
C GLN A 365 -7.01 -41.27 9.63
N ALA A 366 -6.64 -40.00 9.47
CA ALA A 366 -7.46 -39.02 8.76
C ALA A 366 -7.60 -39.37 7.27
N TYR A 367 -6.47 -39.68 6.60
CA TYR A 367 -6.45 -40.15 5.22
C TYR A 367 -7.38 -41.35 5.00
N ASN A 368 -7.23 -42.40 5.81
CA ASN A 368 -8.05 -43.61 5.67
C ASN A 368 -9.54 -43.37 6.00
N ARG A 369 -9.86 -42.39 6.85
CA ARG A 369 -11.26 -42.02 7.13
C ARG A 369 -11.92 -41.42 5.90
N VAL A 370 -11.28 -40.43 5.27
CA VAL A 370 -11.79 -39.77 4.06
C VAL A 370 -11.87 -40.77 2.90
N LYS A 371 -10.84 -41.60 2.71
CA LYS A 371 -10.85 -42.68 1.70
C LYS A 371 -12.02 -43.66 1.90
N ARG A 372 -12.28 -44.09 3.13
CA ARG A 372 -13.42 -44.99 3.45
C ARG A 372 -14.78 -44.33 3.27
N ALA A 373 -14.84 -42.99 3.30
CA ALA A 373 -16.06 -42.25 3.05
C ALA A 373 -16.43 -42.20 1.56
N GLY A 374 -15.55 -42.62 0.64
CA GLY A 374 -15.83 -42.70 -0.80
C GLY A 374 -15.30 -41.51 -1.61
N TYR A 375 -14.42 -40.70 -1.01
CA TYR A 375 -13.77 -39.61 -1.71
C TYR A 375 -12.65 -40.10 -2.62
N GLU A 376 -12.62 -39.59 -3.83
CA GLU A 376 -11.60 -39.88 -4.85
C GLU A 376 -10.96 -38.58 -5.34
N VAL A 377 -9.68 -38.66 -5.73
CA VAL A 377 -8.92 -37.51 -6.24
C VAL A 377 -8.53 -37.74 -7.69
N ARG A 378 -8.89 -36.79 -8.55
CA ARG A 378 -8.42 -36.70 -9.93
C ARG A 378 -7.35 -35.63 -10.02
N ILE A 379 -6.22 -35.96 -10.67
CA ILE A 379 -5.08 -35.07 -10.89
C ILE A 379 -4.98 -34.85 -12.39
N ARG A 380 -5.00 -33.59 -12.84
CA ARG A 380 -4.89 -33.22 -14.27
C ARG A 380 -4.08 -31.94 -14.44
N ARG A 381 -3.38 -31.80 -15.56
CA ARG A 381 -2.88 -30.48 -15.98
C ARG A 381 -4.04 -29.65 -16.49
N HIS A 382 -3.97 -28.33 -16.36
CA HIS A 382 -5.03 -27.43 -16.81
C HIS A 382 -5.31 -27.59 -18.31
N GLU A 383 -4.28 -27.83 -19.12
CA GLU A 383 -4.40 -28.07 -20.56
C GLU A 383 -5.17 -29.35 -20.92
N ASP A 384 -5.26 -30.31 -19.99
CA ASP A 384 -6.01 -31.57 -20.17
C ASP A 384 -7.47 -31.48 -19.71
N ILE A 385 -7.92 -30.31 -19.23
CA ILE A 385 -9.27 -30.09 -18.72
C ILE A 385 -10.11 -29.40 -19.81
N PRO A 386 -11.20 -30.04 -20.29
CA PRO A 386 -12.13 -29.41 -21.21
C PRO A 386 -12.67 -28.08 -20.68
N ALA A 387 -12.94 -27.13 -21.57
CA ALA A 387 -13.31 -25.76 -21.18
C ALA A 387 -14.61 -25.67 -20.34
N ASP A 388 -15.58 -26.54 -20.63
CA ASP A 388 -16.82 -26.68 -19.88
C ASP A 388 -16.59 -27.25 -18.48
N GLU A 389 -15.74 -28.27 -18.35
CA GLU A 389 -15.32 -28.81 -17.06
C GLU A 389 -14.54 -27.76 -16.26
N MET A 390 -13.61 -27.04 -16.87
CA MET A 390 -12.86 -25.97 -16.21
C MET A 390 -13.80 -24.87 -15.71
N ALA A 391 -14.77 -24.43 -16.53
CA ALA A 391 -15.76 -23.44 -16.12
C ALA A 391 -16.54 -23.88 -14.87
N TYR A 392 -16.95 -25.15 -14.81
CA TYR A 392 -17.60 -25.72 -13.63
C TYR A 392 -16.68 -25.73 -12.40
N LEU A 393 -15.40 -26.09 -12.56
CA LEU A 393 -14.44 -26.05 -11.45
C LEU A 393 -14.23 -24.62 -10.92
N LEU A 394 -14.16 -23.63 -11.81
CA LEU A 394 -14.05 -22.22 -11.45
C LEU A 394 -15.29 -21.74 -10.69
N GLU A 395 -16.49 -22.07 -11.16
CA GLU A 395 -17.75 -21.72 -10.49
C GLU A 395 -17.78 -22.28 -9.06
N ARG A 396 -17.40 -23.55 -8.86
CA ARG A 396 -17.36 -24.18 -7.53
C ARG A 396 -16.27 -23.60 -6.64
N ALA A 397 -15.09 -23.32 -7.20
CA ALA A 397 -14.02 -22.64 -6.48
C ALA A 397 -14.43 -21.23 -6.02
N ASP A 398 -15.27 -20.57 -6.80
CA ASP A 398 -15.85 -19.26 -6.52
C ASP A 398 -16.92 -19.30 -5.44
N ASP A 399 -17.83 -20.29 -5.48
CA ASP A 399 -18.87 -20.54 -4.47
C ASP A 399 -18.28 -20.80 -3.09
N TRP A 400 -17.17 -21.54 -3.04
CA TRP A 400 -16.48 -21.90 -1.80
C TRP A 400 -15.50 -20.82 -1.30
N ARG A 401 -15.48 -19.66 -1.95
CA ARG A 401 -14.59 -18.56 -1.56
C ARG A 401 -15.09 -17.87 -0.29
N ASP A 402 -14.22 -17.76 0.71
CA ASP A 402 -14.46 -16.92 1.88
C ASP A 402 -14.09 -15.45 1.58
N GLY A 403 -15.09 -14.65 1.18
CA GLY A 403 -14.96 -13.20 0.96
C GLY A 403 -15.08 -12.77 -0.51
N ALA A 404 -15.09 -11.44 -0.75
CA ALA A 404 -15.44 -10.88 -2.06
C ALA A 404 -14.26 -10.65 -3.03
N THR A 405 -13.01 -10.86 -2.61
CA THR A 405 -11.80 -10.68 -3.43
C THR A 405 -10.82 -11.84 -3.22
N GLU A 406 -10.15 -12.26 -4.31
CA GLU A 406 -9.05 -13.21 -4.25
C GLU A 406 -7.95 -12.69 -3.31
N ARG A 407 -7.57 -13.50 -2.32
CA ARG A 407 -6.46 -13.19 -1.41
C ARG A 407 -5.14 -13.66 -2.02
N GLY A 408 -4.05 -13.02 -1.62
CA GLY A 408 -2.69 -13.36 -2.03
C GLY A 408 -2.04 -12.27 -2.89
N PHE A 409 -0.71 -12.14 -2.86
CA PHE A 409 0.08 -11.33 -3.80
C PHE A 409 1.38 -12.04 -4.20
N SER A 410 2.18 -12.43 -3.21
CA SER A 410 3.41 -13.19 -3.45
C SER A 410 3.17 -14.69 -3.64
N MET A 411 1.99 -15.17 -3.25
CA MET A 411 1.68 -16.61 -3.12
C MET A 411 0.28 -16.98 -3.65
N ALA A 412 -0.28 -16.14 -4.52
CA ALA A 412 -1.49 -16.48 -5.27
C ALA A 412 -1.43 -15.83 -6.65
N LEU A 413 -1.65 -16.65 -7.67
CA LEU A 413 -1.60 -16.26 -9.07
C LEU A 413 -2.84 -15.44 -9.45
N GLY A 414 -4.00 -15.82 -8.91
CA GLY A 414 -5.27 -15.06 -9.05
C GLY A 414 -5.84 -15.04 -10.47
N ARG A 415 -5.54 -16.08 -11.26
CA ARG A 415 -6.05 -16.29 -12.62
C ARG A 415 -6.23 -17.79 -12.91
N LEU A 416 -6.88 -18.50 -11.99
CA LEU A 416 -7.13 -19.93 -12.13
C LEU A 416 -7.81 -20.24 -13.47
N GLY A 417 -7.32 -21.27 -14.18
CA GLY A 417 -7.87 -21.70 -15.45
C GLY A 417 -7.52 -20.81 -16.65
N ASP A 418 -6.60 -19.86 -16.50
CA ASP A 418 -6.13 -19.06 -17.64
C ASP A 418 -5.45 -19.97 -18.69
N PRO A 419 -5.77 -19.85 -19.99
CA PRO A 419 -5.17 -20.67 -21.04
C PRO A 419 -3.65 -20.55 -21.14
N ALA A 420 -3.05 -19.45 -20.67
CA ALA A 420 -1.59 -19.29 -20.61
C ALA A 420 -0.93 -20.17 -19.53
N ASP A 421 -1.71 -20.70 -18.59
CA ASP A 421 -1.27 -21.48 -17.44
C ASP A 421 -1.58 -22.99 -17.60
N GLY A 422 -1.52 -23.52 -18.83
CA GLY A 422 -1.86 -24.91 -19.15
C GLY A 422 -1.09 -25.98 -18.35
N ARG A 423 0.15 -25.67 -17.94
CA ARG A 423 0.99 -26.58 -17.14
C ARG A 423 0.65 -26.61 -15.64
N CYS A 424 -0.20 -25.72 -15.14
CA CYS A 424 -0.69 -25.79 -13.78
C CYS A 424 -1.45 -27.11 -13.53
N VAL A 425 -1.42 -27.60 -12.30
CA VAL A 425 -2.01 -28.89 -11.93
C VAL A 425 -3.23 -28.67 -11.05
N MET A 426 -4.34 -29.25 -11.47
CA MET A 426 -5.61 -29.25 -10.76
C MET A 426 -5.81 -30.58 -10.04
N LEU A 427 -6.16 -30.51 -8.77
CA LEU A 427 -6.70 -31.63 -8.01
C LEU A 427 -8.19 -31.42 -7.78
N GLU A 428 -8.98 -32.40 -8.16
CA GLU A 428 -10.43 -32.44 -7.93
C GLU A 428 -10.73 -33.55 -6.94
N CYS A 429 -11.37 -33.23 -5.82
CA CYS A 429 -11.88 -34.27 -4.93
C CYS A 429 -13.39 -34.41 -5.07
N ARG A 430 -13.82 -35.62 -5.42
CA ARG A 430 -15.21 -35.98 -5.65
C ARG A 430 -15.66 -37.02 -4.65
N ASP A 431 -16.89 -36.87 -4.16
CA ASP A 431 -17.56 -37.89 -3.37
C ASP A 431 -18.31 -38.82 -4.33
N SER A 432 -17.83 -40.05 -4.48
CA SER A 432 -18.45 -41.07 -5.34
C SER A 432 -19.81 -41.55 -4.84
N ARG A 433 -20.17 -41.27 -3.57
CA ARG A 433 -21.46 -41.66 -2.97
C ARG A 433 -22.52 -40.57 -3.07
N ALA A 434 -22.13 -39.35 -3.37
CA ALA A 434 -23.00 -38.20 -3.51
C ALA A 434 -23.09 -37.79 -4.99
N GLY A 435 -24.28 -37.41 -5.45
CA GLY A 435 -24.54 -37.02 -6.85
C GLY A 435 -24.82 -38.19 -7.80
N GLU A 436 -25.22 -37.86 -9.03
CA GLU A 436 -25.42 -38.82 -10.13
C GLU A 436 -24.15 -38.90 -11.01
N GLY A 437 -23.80 -40.08 -11.49
CA GLY A 437 -22.66 -40.26 -12.42
C GLY A 437 -21.29 -40.21 -11.74
N ALA A 438 -20.42 -39.27 -12.12
CA ALA A 438 -19.00 -39.20 -11.74
C ALA A 438 -18.72 -38.70 -10.30
N GLY A 439 -19.74 -38.61 -9.45
CA GLY A 439 -19.66 -38.09 -8.09
C GLY A 439 -19.68 -36.56 -7.98
N GLU A 440 -20.10 -36.07 -6.83
CA GLU A 440 -20.21 -34.64 -6.51
C GLU A 440 -18.84 -34.03 -6.19
N LEU A 441 -18.52 -32.87 -6.76
CA LEU A 441 -17.28 -32.17 -6.44
C LEU A 441 -17.36 -31.52 -5.06
N ARG A 442 -16.39 -31.83 -4.19
CA ARG A 442 -16.36 -31.37 -2.79
C ARG A 442 -15.14 -30.50 -2.46
N ALA A 443 -14.07 -30.56 -3.24
CA ALA A 443 -12.91 -29.68 -3.07
C ALA A 443 -12.05 -29.60 -4.34
N VAL A 444 -11.30 -28.51 -4.45
CA VAL A 444 -10.38 -28.20 -5.55
C VAL A 444 -9.08 -27.62 -5.00
N LEU A 445 -7.93 -28.15 -5.42
CA LEU A 445 -6.61 -27.52 -5.23
C LEU A 445 -5.99 -27.19 -6.58
N SER A 446 -5.31 -26.06 -6.66
CA SER A 446 -4.50 -25.67 -7.83
C SER A 446 -3.05 -25.49 -7.42
N PHE A 447 -2.15 -26.00 -8.25
CA PHE A 447 -0.71 -25.85 -8.10
C PHE A 447 -0.11 -25.23 -9.35
N VAL A 448 0.79 -24.27 -9.15
CA VAL A 448 1.58 -23.67 -10.22
C VAL A 448 2.91 -24.42 -10.42
N PRO A 449 3.46 -24.42 -11.65
CA PRO A 449 4.76 -25.03 -11.91
C PRO A 449 5.90 -24.39 -11.12
N TRP A 450 6.75 -25.23 -10.53
CA TRP A 450 8.06 -24.86 -9.98
C TRP A 450 9.14 -25.62 -10.77
N GLY A 451 9.59 -25.01 -11.88
CA GLY A 451 10.42 -25.70 -12.87
C GLY A 451 9.70 -26.88 -13.53
N PRO A 452 10.43 -27.86 -14.10
CA PRO A 452 9.84 -29.00 -14.79
C PRO A 452 9.22 -30.03 -13.84
N ASN A 453 9.78 -30.22 -12.64
CA ASN A 453 9.47 -31.34 -11.74
C ASN A 453 8.92 -30.90 -10.37
N GLY A 454 8.64 -29.60 -10.19
CA GLY A 454 8.12 -29.07 -8.94
C GLY A 454 6.72 -28.49 -9.08
N LEU A 455 5.98 -28.48 -7.97
CA LEU A 455 4.68 -27.81 -7.83
C LEU A 455 4.68 -26.85 -6.64
N SER A 456 3.96 -25.75 -6.75
CA SER A 456 3.75 -24.79 -5.65
C SER A 456 2.27 -24.51 -5.47
N LEU A 457 1.78 -24.57 -4.24
CA LEU A 457 0.35 -24.47 -3.94
C LEU A 457 -0.17 -23.04 -4.14
N ASP A 458 -1.08 -22.88 -5.10
CA ASP A 458 -1.71 -21.60 -5.45
C ASP A 458 -3.08 -21.44 -4.79
N LEU A 459 -3.94 -22.44 -4.94
CA LEU A 459 -5.33 -22.35 -4.48
C LEU A 459 -5.75 -23.57 -3.66
N MET A 460 -6.52 -23.30 -2.62
CA MET A 460 -7.20 -24.28 -1.80
C MET A 460 -8.66 -23.88 -1.62
N ARG A 461 -9.60 -24.68 -2.16
CA ARG A 461 -11.04 -24.48 -1.98
C ARG A 461 -11.71 -25.80 -1.61
N ARG A 462 -12.66 -25.73 -0.68
CA ARG A 462 -13.46 -26.88 -0.27
C ARG A 462 -14.86 -26.46 0.07
N ASP A 463 -15.79 -27.38 -0.12
CA ASP A 463 -17.13 -27.27 0.41
C ASP A 463 -17.08 -27.16 1.95
N ARG A 464 -17.93 -26.31 2.51
CA ARG A 464 -18.07 -26.14 3.96
C ARG A 464 -18.61 -27.40 4.60
N ASP A 465 -19.46 -28.14 3.88
CA ASP A 465 -20.06 -29.39 4.32
C ASP A 465 -19.18 -30.61 4.04
N SER A 466 -17.91 -30.42 3.63
CA SER A 466 -16.98 -31.50 3.36
C SER A 466 -16.50 -32.20 4.64
N GLU A 467 -16.16 -33.49 4.53
CA GLU A 467 -15.56 -34.27 5.62
C GLU A 467 -14.27 -33.62 6.17
N ASN A 468 -14.06 -33.69 7.48
CA ASN A 468 -12.84 -33.18 8.10
C ASN A 468 -11.63 -34.04 7.69
N GLY A 469 -10.57 -33.41 7.21
CA GLY A 469 -9.39 -34.08 6.68
C GLY A 469 -9.32 -34.12 5.16
N LEU A 470 -10.28 -33.52 4.44
CA LEU A 470 -10.35 -33.58 2.98
C LEU A 470 -9.13 -32.95 2.30
N MET A 471 -8.65 -31.81 2.82
CA MET A 471 -7.47 -31.13 2.28
C MET A 471 -6.21 -31.98 2.47
N GLU A 472 -6.07 -32.60 3.64
CA GLU A 472 -4.99 -33.55 3.93
C GLU A 472 -5.03 -34.74 2.99
N PHE A 473 -6.22 -35.29 2.78
CA PHE A 473 -6.41 -36.41 1.87
C PHE A 473 -5.94 -36.04 0.45
N MET A 474 -6.34 -34.88 -0.07
CA MET A 474 -5.94 -34.41 -1.40
C MET A 474 -4.43 -34.19 -1.52
N VAL A 475 -3.79 -33.55 -0.54
CA VAL A 475 -2.33 -33.33 -0.54
C VAL A 475 -1.57 -34.66 -0.49
N ILE A 476 -2.05 -35.61 0.32
CA ILE A 476 -1.43 -36.94 0.41
C ILE A 476 -1.58 -37.72 -0.90
N GLU A 477 -2.76 -37.68 -1.53
CA GLU A 477 -2.98 -38.28 -2.85
C GLU A 477 -2.04 -37.68 -3.90
N LEU A 478 -1.83 -36.36 -3.89
CA LEU A 478 -0.81 -35.73 -4.74
C LEU A 478 0.58 -36.30 -4.46
N LEU A 479 1.02 -36.32 -3.20
CA LEU A 479 2.37 -36.77 -2.85
C LEU A 479 2.61 -38.25 -3.21
N GLN A 480 1.60 -39.11 -3.05
CA GLN A 480 1.69 -40.53 -3.40
C GLN A 480 1.69 -40.78 -4.91
N ARG A 481 0.96 -39.95 -5.67
CA ARG A 481 0.79 -40.08 -7.12
C ARG A 481 1.63 -39.10 -7.93
N ALA A 482 2.47 -38.31 -7.26
CA ALA A 482 3.39 -37.37 -7.90
C ALA A 482 4.30 -38.01 -8.97
N PRO A 483 4.78 -39.27 -8.81
CA PRO A 483 5.51 -39.96 -9.88
C PRO A 483 4.70 -40.20 -11.16
N GLU A 484 3.36 -40.22 -11.11
CA GLU A 484 2.50 -40.36 -12.29
C GLU A 484 2.55 -39.13 -13.21
N ILE A 485 2.99 -37.99 -12.69
CA ILE A 485 3.04 -36.70 -13.37
C ILE A 485 4.45 -36.07 -13.35
N ASP A 486 5.48 -36.89 -13.08
CA ASP A 486 6.90 -36.51 -13.03
C ASP A 486 7.25 -35.41 -12.00
N ILE A 487 6.53 -35.37 -10.87
CA ILE A 487 6.76 -34.39 -9.80
C ILE A 487 7.61 -34.97 -8.67
N THR A 488 8.69 -34.28 -8.34
CA THR A 488 9.66 -34.67 -7.29
C THR A 488 9.53 -33.84 -6.01
N GLN A 489 8.96 -32.64 -6.11
CA GLN A 489 8.89 -31.69 -4.99
C GLN A 489 7.60 -30.86 -5.03
N VAL A 490 7.02 -30.64 -3.86
CA VAL A 490 5.80 -29.85 -3.71
C VAL A 490 5.97 -28.84 -2.58
N SER A 491 5.81 -27.56 -2.90
CA SER A 491 5.64 -26.51 -1.91
C SER A 491 4.19 -26.43 -1.46
N LEU A 492 3.96 -26.56 -0.15
CA LEU A 492 2.66 -26.44 0.51
C LEU A 492 2.40 -25.04 1.06
N ASN A 493 3.03 -24.04 0.43
CA ASN A 493 2.92 -22.63 0.77
C ASN A 493 3.59 -22.27 2.12
N PHE A 494 3.61 -20.98 2.40
CA PHE A 494 4.44 -20.33 3.40
C PHE A 494 3.80 -20.28 4.79
N ALA A 495 4.56 -20.68 5.80
CA ALA A 495 4.23 -20.44 7.20
C ALA A 495 4.97 -19.17 7.67
N MET A 496 4.25 -18.05 7.66
CA MET A 496 4.75 -16.77 8.18
C MET A 496 5.21 -16.91 9.65
N PHE A 497 6.41 -16.41 9.97
CA PHE A 497 6.95 -16.16 11.31
C PHE A 497 7.30 -17.35 12.21
N ARG A 498 7.69 -18.52 11.69
CA ARG A 498 8.20 -19.64 12.54
C ARG A 498 9.46 -19.27 13.33
N SER A 499 10.43 -18.58 12.72
CA SER A 499 11.75 -18.34 13.34
C SER A 499 11.73 -17.51 14.63
N VAL A 500 10.71 -16.67 14.82
CA VAL A 500 10.53 -15.87 16.04
C VAL A 500 10.12 -16.76 17.23
N PHE A 501 9.45 -17.89 16.98
CA PHE A 501 9.07 -18.85 18.01
C PHE A 501 10.21 -19.80 18.40
N GLU A 502 11.11 -20.15 17.47
CA GLU A 502 12.26 -21.03 17.76
C GLU A 502 13.48 -20.27 18.32
N ARG A 503 13.80 -19.07 17.79
CA ARG A 503 14.97 -18.28 18.24
C ARG A 503 14.69 -17.35 19.43
N GLY A 504 13.43 -17.21 19.84
CA GLY A 504 13.03 -16.37 20.98
C GLY A 504 13.58 -16.81 22.35
N SER A 505 14.31 -17.92 22.43
CA SER A 505 14.91 -18.44 23.66
C SER A 505 16.42 -18.17 23.82
N ARG A 506 17.13 -17.63 22.81
CA ARG A 506 18.57 -17.35 22.92
C ARG A 506 18.97 -16.04 22.22
N LEU A 507 19.44 -15.08 23.05
CA LEU A 507 20.31 -13.92 22.74
C LEU A 507 19.66 -12.55 22.40
N GLY A 508 19.86 -11.59 23.34
CA GLY A 508 20.11 -10.15 23.14
C GLY A 508 19.26 -9.32 22.16
N ALA A 509 18.05 -8.90 22.56
CA ALA A 509 17.15 -8.13 21.68
C ALA A 509 17.45 -6.62 21.61
N GLY A 510 17.93 -6.14 20.45
CA GLY A 510 17.99 -4.72 20.10
C GLY A 510 16.60 -4.05 19.94
N PRO A 511 16.51 -2.72 19.81
CA PRO A 511 15.23 -1.98 19.70
C PRO A 511 14.33 -2.42 18.54
N VAL A 512 14.93 -2.85 17.43
CA VAL A 512 14.23 -3.30 16.21
C VAL A 512 13.40 -4.55 16.49
N LEU A 513 13.98 -5.54 17.18
CA LEU A 513 13.30 -6.79 17.50
C LEU A 513 12.13 -6.59 18.49
N ARG A 514 12.21 -5.59 19.37
CA ARG A 514 11.12 -5.20 20.29
C ARG A 514 9.94 -4.55 19.57
N LEU A 515 10.20 -3.60 18.67
CA LEU A 515 9.16 -2.99 17.84
C LEU A 515 8.47 -4.06 16.98
N TRP A 516 9.25 -5.02 16.49
CA TRP A 516 8.72 -6.14 15.74
C TRP A 516 7.90 -7.09 16.62
N ARG A 517 8.35 -7.46 17.82
CA ARG A 517 7.50 -8.23 18.76
C ARG A 517 6.16 -7.55 19.03
N SER A 518 6.12 -6.22 19.08
CA SER A 518 4.88 -5.46 19.24
C SER A 518 3.98 -5.51 18.00
N LEU A 519 4.55 -5.37 16.80
CA LEU A 519 3.82 -5.52 15.54
C LEU A 519 3.34 -6.99 15.35
N LEU A 520 4.14 -7.98 15.71
CA LEU A 520 3.80 -9.41 15.66
C LEU A 520 2.65 -9.77 16.60
N THR A 521 2.64 -9.26 17.84
CA THR A 521 1.52 -9.45 18.78
C THR A 521 0.24 -8.75 18.28
N PHE A 522 0.38 -7.65 17.56
CA PHE A 522 -0.75 -6.94 16.95
C PHE A 522 -1.34 -7.70 15.75
N PHE A 523 -0.50 -8.28 14.90
CA PHE A 523 -0.93 -9.09 13.75
C PHE A 523 -1.33 -10.53 14.14
N SER A 524 -0.82 -11.11 15.23
CA SER A 524 -1.19 -12.46 15.68
C SER A 524 -2.64 -12.58 16.15
N ARG A 525 -3.27 -11.48 16.58
CA ARG A 525 -4.73 -11.45 16.82
C ARG A 525 -5.55 -11.56 15.54
N TRP A 526 -4.96 -11.28 14.38
CA TRP A 526 -5.62 -11.27 13.07
C TRP A 526 -5.14 -12.40 12.16
N TRP A 527 -4.13 -13.17 12.59
CA TRP A 527 -3.45 -14.18 11.76
C TRP A 527 -3.41 -15.52 12.50
N GLN A 528 -4.06 -16.53 11.93
CA GLN A 528 -4.12 -17.90 12.44
C GLN A 528 -2.79 -18.67 12.14
N ILE A 529 -1.64 -18.03 12.40
CA ILE A 529 -0.27 -18.47 12.05
C ILE A 529 0.02 -19.90 12.52
N GLU A 530 -0.40 -20.20 13.74
CA GLU A 530 -0.16 -21.50 14.36
C GLU A 530 -0.92 -22.64 13.68
N SER A 531 -2.08 -22.34 13.08
CA SER A 531 -2.88 -23.34 12.37
C SER A 531 -2.25 -23.78 11.04
N LEU A 532 -1.68 -22.83 10.29
CA LEU A 532 -0.96 -23.11 9.03
C LEU A 532 0.34 -23.90 9.29
N TYR A 533 1.10 -23.49 10.30
CA TYR A 533 2.30 -24.23 10.71
C TYR A 533 1.97 -25.67 11.11
N ARG A 534 0.99 -25.87 12.01
CA ARG A 534 0.56 -27.23 12.42
C ARG A 534 -0.01 -28.03 11.24
N ALA A 535 -0.68 -27.36 10.31
CA ALA A 535 -1.21 -28.01 9.11
C ALA A 535 -0.09 -28.51 8.18
N ASN A 536 1.03 -27.79 8.04
CA ASN A 536 2.11 -28.22 7.14
C ASN A 536 3.13 -29.13 7.84
N ALA A 537 3.41 -28.91 9.13
CA ALA A 537 4.37 -29.70 9.90
C ALA A 537 4.06 -31.21 9.93
N LYS A 538 2.78 -31.59 9.74
CA LYS A 538 2.34 -32.99 9.70
C LYS A 538 2.87 -33.78 8.50
N TYR A 539 3.31 -33.10 7.44
CA TYR A 539 3.92 -33.72 6.26
C TYR A 539 5.44 -33.85 6.35
N ARG A 540 6.03 -33.39 7.47
CA ARG A 540 7.49 -33.37 7.68
C ARG A 540 8.25 -32.67 6.54
N PRO A 541 7.89 -31.43 6.20
CA PRO A 541 8.54 -30.71 5.13
C PRO A 541 9.98 -30.31 5.50
N ILE A 542 10.80 -30.12 4.48
CA ILE A 542 11.99 -29.29 4.51
C ILE A 542 11.51 -27.85 4.62
N TRP A 543 12.10 -27.10 5.56
CA TRP A 543 11.71 -25.72 5.81
C TRP A 543 12.74 -24.78 5.20
N GLU A 544 12.31 -23.98 4.24
CA GLU A 544 13.17 -23.01 3.56
C GLU A 544 12.84 -21.58 4.03
N PRO A 545 13.82 -20.82 4.57
CA PRO A 545 13.57 -19.50 5.11
C PRO A 545 13.29 -18.49 3.99
N ARG A 546 12.28 -17.66 4.20
CA ARG A 546 11.97 -16.51 3.33
C ARG A 546 12.09 -15.19 4.09
N PHE A 547 12.49 -14.16 3.36
CA PHE A 547 12.85 -12.86 3.92
C PHE A 547 11.96 -11.72 3.41
N LEU A 548 11.73 -10.76 4.30
CA LEU A 548 11.25 -9.42 3.99
C LEU A 548 12.47 -8.49 3.89
N LEU A 549 12.64 -7.85 2.74
CA LEU A 549 13.77 -6.94 2.50
C LEU A 549 13.28 -5.50 2.48
N PHE A 550 14.03 -4.59 3.10
CA PHE A 550 13.65 -3.18 3.27
C PHE A 550 14.86 -2.26 3.31
N GLU A 551 14.73 -1.02 2.84
CA GLU A 551 15.85 -0.05 2.88
C GLU A 551 16.05 0.57 4.28
N LYS A 552 14.94 0.83 5.00
CA LYS A 552 14.96 1.51 6.31
C LYS A 552 13.96 0.90 7.28
N SER A 553 14.40 0.61 8.50
CA SER A 553 13.54 0.04 9.55
C SER A 553 12.34 0.93 9.92
N GLY A 554 12.47 2.25 9.78
CA GLY A 554 11.38 3.20 10.02
C GLY A 554 10.21 3.10 9.02
N ASP A 555 10.40 2.41 7.89
CA ASP A 555 9.36 2.19 6.88
C ASP A 555 8.61 0.86 7.06
N LEU A 556 9.08 -0.04 7.94
CA LEU A 556 8.47 -1.34 8.21
C LEU A 556 6.95 -1.29 8.51
N PRO A 557 6.41 -0.34 9.31
CA PRO A 557 4.97 -0.28 9.54
C PRO A 557 4.17 -0.03 8.26
N ARG A 558 4.70 0.78 7.33
CA ARG A 558 4.05 1.05 6.05
C ARG A 558 4.19 -0.13 5.11
N ILE A 559 5.35 -0.78 5.10
CA ILE A 559 5.58 -2.01 4.35
C ILE A 559 4.57 -3.06 4.83
N GLY A 560 4.43 -3.29 6.13
CA GLY A 560 3.44 -4.23 6.69
C GLY A 560 2.00 -3.94 6.28
N ILE A 561 1.56 -2.67 6.28
CA ILE A 561 0.22 -2.29 5.80
C ILE A 561 0.08 -2.52 4.28
N ALA A 562 1.10 -2.17 3.49
CA ALA A 562 1.09 -2.38 2.05
C ALA A 562 1.05 -3.87 1.71
N SER A 563 1.86 -4.68 2.39
CA SER A 563 1.89 -6.13 2.37
C SER A 563 0.52 -6.75 2.68
N ALA A 564 -0.10 -6.35 3.79
CA ALA A 564 -1.42 -6.84 4.17
C ALA A 564 -2.52 -6.46 3.16
N ARG A 565 -2.41 -5.30 2.51
CA ARG A 565 -3.30 -4.91 1.41
C ARG A 565 -3.01 -5.69 0.12
N ALA A 566 -1.74 -5.96 -0.18
CA ALA A 566 -1.33 -6.72 -1.36
C ALA A 566 -1.92 -8.13 -1.29
N GLU A 567 -1.73 -8.79 -0.15
CA GLU A 567 -2.22 -10.13 0.12
C GLU A 567 -3.75 -10.21 0.33
N GLY A 568 -4.47 -9.08 0.25
CA GLY A 568 -5.94 -9.07 0.34
C GLY A 568 -6.50 -9.20 1.78
N PHE A 569 -5.69 -9.03 2.81
CA PHE A 569 -6.12 -9.06 4.22
C PHE A 569 -6.74 -7.73 4.70
N LEU A 570 -6.40 -6.63 4.03
CA LEU A 570 -6.97 -5.30 4.28
C LEU A 570 -7.66 -4.81 3.01
N GLU A 571 -9.00 -4.83 3.00
CA GLU A 571 -9.74 -4.11 1.97
C GLU A 571 -9.45 -2.61 2.10
N ALA A 572 -9.02 -1.99 0.99
CA ALA A 572 -8.97 -0.53 0.94
C ALA A 572 -10.40 0.00 1.13
N PRO A 573 -10.63 1.08 1.90
CA PRO A 573 -11.93 1.73 1.93
C PRO A 573 -12.26 2.23 0.52
N GLY A 574 -13.07 1.44 -0.20
CA GLY A 574 -13.63 1.76 -1.50
C GLY A 574 -15.03 2.38 -1.32
N LEU A 575 -15.42 3.23 -2.27
CA LEU A 575 -16.79 3.73 -2.32
C LEU A 575 -17.77 2.54 -2.47
N PRO A 576 -19.00 2.62 -1.91
CA PRO A 576 -19.98 1.53 -1.96
C PRO A 576 -20.19 0.98 -3.38
N LYS A 577 -20.17 -0.35 -3.52
CA LYS A 577 -20.19 -1.08 -4.81
C LYS A 577 -21.45 -0.87 -5.67
N TRP A 578 -22.51 -0.22 -5.17
CA TRP A 578 -23.70 0.13 -5.96
C TRP A 578 -23.38 1.01 -7.19
N LEU A 579 -22.28 1.77 -7.15
CA LEU A 579 -21.85 2.64 -8.26
C LEU A 579 -21.11 1.92 -9.42
N HIS A 580 -20.72 0.65 -9.26
CA HIS A 580 -19.92 -0.09 -10.27
C HIS A 580 -20.69 -1.21 -10.99
N ARG A 581 -22.01 -1.32 -10.82
CA ARG A 581 -22.83 -2.37 -11.44
C ARG A 581 -23.25 -2.07 -12.90
N LYS A 582 -22.37 -1.49 -13.72
CA LYS A 582 -22.63 -1.29 -15.15
C LYS A 582 -21.44 -1.74 -16.00
N HIS A 583 -21.47 -3.02 -16.41
CA HIS A 583 -21.15 -3.53 -17.76
C HIS A 583 -20.77 -5.01 -17.75
N LEU A 584 -21.71 -5.88 -17.34
CA LEU A 584 -21.65 -7.33 -17.65
C LEU A 584 -23.02 -7.86 -18.13
N GLU A 585 -23.77 -7.03 -18.85
CA GLU A 585 -24.90 -7.49 -19.65
C GLU A 585 -24.78 -6.95 -21.08
N SER A 586 -25.05 -7.83 -22.04
CA SER A 586 -24.81 -7.78 -23.51
C SER A 586 -23.37 -8.13 -23.90
N ARG A 587 -23.10 -9.23 -24.61
CA ARG A 587 -23.84 -9.76 -25.77
C ARG A 587 -24.03 -11.28 -25.70
N ARG A 588 -25.20 -11.69 -26.21
CA ARG A 588 -25.53 -13.04 -26.68
C ARG A 588 -24.57 -13.50 -27.76
#